data_AF-A0A1I7GV06-F1
#
_entry.id   AF-A0A1I7GV06-F1
#
_cell.length_a   1.000
_cell.length_b   1.000
_cell.length_c   1.000
_cell.angle_alpha   90.00
_cell.angle_beta   90.00
_cell.angle_gamma   90.00
#
_symmetry.space_group_name_H-M   'P 1'
#
loop_
_entity.id
_entity.type
_entity.pdbx_description
1 polymer ?
#
loop_
_entity_poly.entity_id
_entity_poly.type
_entity_poly.pdbx_seq_one_letter_code
_entity_poly.pdbx_strand_id
1 'polypeptide(L)' 'MANLFWFSDEQWAVIEPFMPRDQPGPERKDDRQIISGILHVLT' A
#
# COMPACT_ATOMS: atom_id res chain seq x y z
N MET A 1 -4.11 -18.31 11.06
CA MET A 1 -3.26 -17.73 10.00
C MET A 1 -4.02 -16.53 9.45
N ALA A 2 -3.43 -15.34 9.43
CA ALA A 2 -4.09 -14.18 8.83
C ALA A 2 -4.12 -14.36 7.31
N ASN A 3 -5.27 -14.16 6.67
CA ASN A 3 -5.38 -14.17 5.21
C ASN A 3 -4.77 -12.85 4.69
N LEU A 4 -3.46 -12.82 4.50
CA LEU A 4 -2.77 -11.60 4.07
C LEU A 4 -3.09 -11.34 2.61
N PHE A 5 -3.66 -10.18 2.33
CA PHE A 5 -3.80 -9.65 0.99
C PHE A 5 -2.59 -8.78 0.65
N TRP A 6 -2.05 -8.99 -0.54
CA TRP A 6 -0.93 -8.24 -1.09
C TRP A 6 -1.25 -7.89 -2.53
N PHE A 7 -1.03 -6.64 -2.93
CA PHE A 7 -1.11 -6.29 -4.35
C PHE A 7 -0.13 -7.11 -5.18
N SER A 8 -0.52 -7.48 -6.40
CA SER A 8 0.44 -7.89 -7.44
C SER A 8 1.28 -6.70 -7.89
N ASP A 9 2.36 -6.96 -8.63
CA ASP A 9 3.19 -5.89 -9.18
C ASP A 9 2.40 -5.02 -10.16
N GLU A 10 1.51 -5.62 -10.96
CA GLU A 10 0.66 -4.85 -11.89
C GLU A 10 -0.35 -3.96 -11.15
N GLN A 11 -0.94 -4.48 -10.07
CA GLN A 11 -1.85 -3.69 -9.24
C GLN A 11 -1.11 -2.54 -8.55
N TRP A 12 0.10 -2.79 -8.03
CA TRP A 12 0.91 -1.75 -7.41
C TRP A 12 1.32 -0.66 -8.41
N ALA A 13 1.69 -1.03 -9.63
CA ALA A 13 2.10 -0.08 -10.67
C ALA A 13 1.00 0.94 -11.03
N VAL A 14 -0.27 0.59 -10.84
CA VAL A 14 -1.40 1.51 -11.02
C VAL A 14 -1.52 2.49 -9.84
N ILE A 15 -1.23 2.05 -8.61
CA ILE A 15 -1.44 2.84 -7.39
C ILE A 15 -0.24 3.74 -7.08
N GLU A 16 0.98 3.23 -7.24
CA GLU A 16 2.23 3.88 -6.86
C GLU A 16 2.36 5.34 -7.34
N PRO A 17 1.97 5.70 -8.59
CA PRO A 17 2.09 7.08 -9.07
C PRO A 17 1.27 8.09 -8.27
N PHE A 18 0.22 7.63 -7.58
CA PHE A 18 -0.69 8.46 -6.78
C PHE A 18 -0.28 8.57 -5.31
N MET A 19 0.80 7.90 -4.91
CA MET A 19 1.27 7.99 -3.53
C MET A 19 1.72 9.42 -3.18
N PRO A 20 1.35 9.95 -2.00
CA PRO A 20 1.82 11.26 -1.56
C PRO A 20 3.34 11.25 -1.39
N ARG A 21 4.01 12.15 -2.09
CA ARG A 21 5.47 12.37 -1.95
C ARG A 21 5.73 13.56 -1.04
N ASP A 22 6.93 13.62 -0.47
CA ASP A 22 7.44 14.76 0.32
C ASP A 22 6.51 15.18 1.48
N GLN A 23 5.93 14.19 2.17
CA GLN A 23 5.03 14.44 3.28
C GLN A 23 5.79 14.78 4.57
N PRO A 24 5.27 15.69 5.41
CA PRO A 24 5.86 15.97 6.72
C PRO A 24 5.73 14.74 7.63
N GLY A 25 6.74 14.53 8.47
CA GLY A 25 6.77 13.43 9.45
C GLY A 25 7.70 12.28 9.05
N PRO A 26 7.62 11.15 9.78
CA PRO A 26 8.46 9.99 9.50
C PRO A 26 8.17 9.38 8.12
N GLU A 27 9.21 8.90 7.47
CA GLU A 27 9.09 8.17 6.21
C GLU A 27 8.25 6.90 6.40
N ARG A 28 7.34 6.66 5.45
CA ARG A 28 6.53 5.44 5.42
C ARG A 28 7.43 4.28 4.97
N LYS A 29 7.48 3.21 5.76
CA LYS A 29 8.44 2.11 5.55
C LYS A 29 8.18 1.28 4.30
N ASP A 30 6.92 1.01 3.99
CA ASP A 30 6.51 0.24 2.80
C ASP A 30 5.08 0.60 2.45
N ASP A 31 4.93 1.45 1.43
CA ASP A 31 3.63 1.93 0.99
C ASP A 31 2.75 0.82 0.41
N ARG A 32 3.35 -0.17 -0.26
CA ARG A 32 2.60 -1.29 -0.85
C ARG A 32 2.02 -2.17 0.25
N GLN A 33 2.78 -2.47 1.28
CA GLN A 33 2.31 -3.22 2.44
C GLN A 33 1.18 -2.50 3.16
N ILE A 34 1.37 -1.22 3.45
CA ILE A 34 0.40 -0.41 4.21
C ILE A 34 -0.94 -0.35 3.46
N ILE A 35 -0.91 -0.04 2.16
CA ILE A 35 -2.14 0.09 1.37
C ILE A 35 -2.80 -1.28 1.13
N SER A 36 -2.01 -2.36 0.97
CA SER A 36 -2.57 -3.72 0.87
C SER A 36 -3.36 -4.09 2.13
N GLY A 37 -2.83 -3.77 3.31
CA GLY A 37 -3.52 -4.01 4.59
C GLY A 37 -4.81 -3.19 4.74
N ILE A 38 -4.85 -1.95 4.24
CA ILE A 38 -6.05 -1.11 4.29
C ILE A 38 -7.14 -1.67 3.36
N LEU A 39 -6.81 -1.99 2.10
CA LEU A 39 -7.80 -2.50 1.15
C LEU A 39 -8.35 -3.86 1.55
N HIS A 40 -7.53 -4.74 2.14
CA HIS A 40 -7.97 -6.03 2.66
C HIS A 40 -9.18 -5.94 3.59
N VAL A 41 -9.26 -4.87 4.39
CA VAL A 41 -10.31 -4.68 5.41
C VAL A 41 -11.60 -4.12 4.81
N LEU A 42 -11.52 -3.47 3.63
CA LEU A 42 -12.68 -2.86 2.96
C LEU A 42 -13.44 -3.84 2.04
N THR A 43 -12.89 -5.05 1.81
CA THR A 43 -13.45 -6.12 0.98
C THR A 43 -13.91 -7.30 1.81
#